data_AF-A0A5K4E9N2-F1
#
_entry.id   AF-A0A5K4E9N2-F1
#
_cell.length_a   1.000
_cell.length_b   1.000
_cell.length_c   1.000
_cell.angle_alpha   90.00
_cell.angle_beta   90.00
_cell.angle_gamma   90.00
#
_symmetry.space_group_name_H-M   'P 1'
#
loop_
_entity.id
_entity.type
_entity.pdbx_description
1 polymer ?
#
loop_
_entity_poly.entity_id
_entity_poly.type
_entity_poly.pdbx_seq_one_letter_code
_entity_poly.pdbx_strand_id
1 'polypeptide(L)'
;MFMCEGKPGPVIELNVSGRIRDGKFDAMIREALHVKYGHLNNAVGLGGVIVQEQGKSLYHVLPEFSQEPLDSGEKLRNWIKMFEMESPVISVGIAVSHDPHHLGLRLEHFHCFNQDQTNCGHCHFDTHGPTVSYRGYFSIAEHLLRIDQPSK
;
A
#
# COMPACT_ATOMS: atom_id res chain seq x y z
N MET A 1 -0.31 8.75 -6.41
CA MET A 1 -1.46 8.13 -7.10
C MET A 1 -0.94 7.39 -8.31
N PHE A 2 -1.62 6.33 -8.75
CA PHE A 2 -1.37 5.69 -10.04
C PHE A 2 -2.40 6.19 -11.04
N MET A 3 -1.96 6.52 -12.26
CA MET A 3 -2.84 7.03 -13.32
C MET A 3 -2.56 6.25 -14.60
N CYS A 4 -3.62 5.90 -15.32
CA CYS A 4 -3.55 5.20 -16.60
C CYS A 4 -4.80 5.50 -17.45
N GLU A 5 -4.78 5.12 -18.73
CA GLU A 5 -5.92 5.30 -19.63
C GLU A 5 -7.10 4.33 -19.34
N GLY A 6 -6.94 3.38 -18.42
CA GLY A 6 -7.97 2.38 -18.09
C GLY A 6 -8.28 1.39 -19.23
N LYS A 7 -7.39 1.28 -20.22
CA LYS A 7 -7.55 0.33 -21.34
C LYS A 7 -7.10 -1.09 -20.94
N PRO A 8 -7.70 -2.14 -21.52
CA PRO A 8 -7.19 -3.50 -21.37
C PRO A 8 -5.76 -3.64 -21.92
N GLY A 9 -4.96 -4.51 -21.30
CA GLY A 9 -3.60 -4.79 -21.75
C GLY A 9 -2.88 -5.76 -20.80
N PRO A 10 -1.63 -6.14 -21.13
CA PRO A 10 -0.81 -6.97 -20.25
C PRO A 10 -0.57 -6.30 -18.91
N VAL A 11 -0.69 -7.07 -17.83
CA VAL A 11 -0.42 -6.66 -16.45
C VAL A 11 0.40 -7.73 -15.73
N ILE A 12 1.03 -7.34 -14.63
CA ILE A 12 1.67 -8.29 -13.73
C ILE A 12 0.60 -8.83 -12.78
N GLU A 13 0.33 -10.13 -12.84
CA GLU A 13 -0.49 -10.83 -11.86
C GLU A 13 0.40 -11.46 -10.79
N LEU A 14 0.10 -11.18 -9.52
CA LEU A 14 0.64 -11.90 -8.37
C LEU A 14 -0.49 -12.70 -7.73
N ASN A 15 -0.35 -14.02 -7.67
CA ASN A 15 -1.27 -14.91 -6.96
C ASN A 15 -0.49 -15.66 -5.88
N VAL A 16 -0.67 -15.27 -4.63
CA VAL A 16 0.16 -15.75 -3.51
C VAL A 16 -0.69 -16.08 -2.29
N SER A 17 -0.28 -17.11 -1.56
CA SER A 17 -0.87 -17.51 -0.29
C SER A 17 0.21 -18.09 0.63
N GLY A 18 -0.13 -18.37 1.90
CA GLY A 18 0.81 -19.02 2.80
C GLY A 18 1.93 -18.10 3.25
N ARG A 19 1.62 -16.95 3.85
CA ARG A 19 2.63 -16.02 4.35
C ARG A 19 3.58 -16.73 5.33
N ILE A 20 4.88 -16.76 5.00
CA ILE A 20 5.93 -17.46 5.76
C ILE A 20 6.77 -16.55 6.66
N ARG A 21 6.58 -15.22 6.58
CA ARG A 21 7.32 -14.23 7.37
C ARG A 21 6.43 -13.05 7.74
N ASP A 22 6.79 -12.37 8.81
CA ASP A 22 6.13 -11.15 9.24
C ASP A 22 6.27 -10.03 8.19
N GLY A 23 5.33 -9.08 8.24
CA GLY A 23 5.26 -7.95 7.33
C GLY A 23 3.98 -7.94 6.49
N LYS A 24 3.69 -6.81 5.88
CA LYS A 24 2.49 -6.59 5.06
C LYS A 24 2.78 -6.80 3.57
N PHE A 25 1.79 -7.29 2.82
CA PHE A 25 1.99 -7.72 1.44
C PHE A 25 2.51 -6.59 0.52
N ASP A 26 1.97 -5.38 0.65
CA ASP A 26 2.43 -4.20 -0.08
C ASP A 26 3.88 -3.80 0.26
N ALA A 27 4.29 -3.94 1.53
CA ALA A 27 5.70 -3.76 1.91
C ALA A 27 6.60 -4.80 1.25
N MET A 28 6.18 -6.06 1.20
CA MET A 28 6.98 -7.12 0.57
C MET A 28 7.16 -6.87 -0.93
N ILE A 29 6.15 -6.31 -1.61
CA ILE A 29 6.28 -5.88 -3.01
C ILE A 29 7.32 -4.76 -3.12
N ARG A 30 7.23 -3.71 -2.30
CA ARG A 30 8.22 -2.62 -2.28
C ARG A 30 9.62 -3.13 -1.98
N GLU A 31 9.78 -4.02 -1.01
CA GLU A 31 11.07 -4.63 -0.65
C GLU A 31 11.69 -5.39 -1.83
N ALA A 32 10.89 -6.21 -2.53
CA ALA A 32 11.36 -6.94 -3.70
C ALA A 32 11.84 -5.99 -4.80
N LEU A 33 11.09 -4.90 -5.04
CA LEU A 33 11.51 -3.84 -5.98
C LEU A 33 12.79 -3.15 -5.52
N HIS A 34 12.92 -2.84 -4.23
CA HIS A 34 14.11 -2.19 -3.67
C HIS A 34 15.35 -3.08 -3.80
N VAL A 35 15.24 -4.36 -3.44
CA VAL A 35 16.36 -5.32 -3.57
C VAL A 35 16.85 -5.37 -5.01
N LYS A 36 15.94 -5.37 -5.98
CA LYS A 36 16.31 -5.48 -7.40
C LYS A 36 16.77 -4.17 -8.02
N TYR A 37 16.16 -3.04 -7.67
CA TYR A 37 16.30 -1.77 -8.41
C TYR A 37 16.75 -0.58 -7.55
N GLY A 38 16.92 -0.75 -6.23
CA GLY A 38 17.24 0.34 -5.29
C GLY A 38 18.60 0.98 -5.49
N HIS A 39 19.48 0.37 -6.29
CA HIS A 39 20.80 0.88 -6.62
C HIS A 39 20.83 1.73 -7.91
N LEU A 40 19.71 1.80 -8.63
CA LEU A 40 19.60 2.57 -9.87
C LEU A 40 19.35 4.05 -9.56
N ASN A 41 19.73 4.94 -10.48
CA ASN A 41 19.40 6.38 -10.34
C ASN A 41 17.90 6.65 -10.49
N ASN A 42 17.24 5.87 -11.36
CA ASN A 42 15.80 5.99 -11.59
C ASN A 42 15.07 4.90 -10.80
N ALA A 43 14.01 5.30 -10.11
CA ALA A 43 13.16 4.36 -9.40
C ALA A 43 12.23 3.60 -10.34
N VAL A 44 12.04 2.31 -10.05
CA VAL A 44 10.93 1.53 -10.58
C VAL A 44 9.72 1.73 -9.68
N GLY A 45 8.63 2.21 -10.26
CA GLY A 45 7.33 2.38 -9.60
C GLY A 45 6.27 1.51 -10.28
N LEU A 46 5.33 1.03 -9.48
CA LEU A 46 4.14 0.34 -9.96
C LEU A 46 2.91 0.84 -9.22
N GLY A 47 1.75 0.61 -9.82
CA GLY A 47 0.46 0.81 -9.18
C GLY A 47 -0.57 -0.16 -9.70
N GLY A 48 -1.66 -0.29 -8.95
CA GLY A 48 -2.69 -1.27 -9.28
C GLY A 48 -3.56 -1.63 -8.10
N VAL A 49 -4.07 -2.86 -8.15
CA VAL A 49 -5.08 -3.39 -7.24
C VAL A 49 -4.57 -4.65 -6.55
N ILE A 50 -4.85 -4.79 -5.26
CA ILE A 50 -4.63 -5.99 -4.46
C ILE A 50 -5.99 -6.43 -3.93
N VAL A 51 -6.39 -7.66 -4.18
CA VAL A 51 -7.53 -8.32 -3.56
C VAL A 51 -7.00 -9.29 -2.53
N GLN A 52 -7.30 -9.06 -1.26
CA GLN A 52 -7.17 -10.10 -0.26
C GLN A 52 -8.36 -11.04 -0.39
N GLU A 53 -8.13 -12.23 -0.92
CA GLU A 53 -9.19 -13.21 -1.19
C GLU A 53 -9.59 -13.99 0.07
N GLN A 54 -8.65 -14.20 1.00
CA GLN A 54 -8.88 -14.91 2.26
C GLN A 54 -8.20 -14.22 3.45
N GLY A 55 -8.84 -14.30 4.61
CA GLY A 55 -8.30 -13.84 5.90
C GLY A 55 -8.91 -12.52 6.39
N LYS A 56 -8.23 -11.91 7.36
CA LYS A 56 -8.63 -10.60 7.91
C LYS A 56 -7.47 -9.64 7.91
N SER A 57 -7.77 -8.35 7.82
CA SER A 57 -6.77 -7.28 7.84
C SER A 57 -7.15 -6.17 8.79
N LEU A 58 -6.13 -5.62 9.45
CA LEU A 58 -6.25 -4.42 10.24
C LEU A 58 -6.05 -3.20 9.34
N TYR A 59 -6.94 -2.24 9.45
CA TYR A 59 -6.85 -0.95 8.77
C TYR A 59 -7.06 0.19 9.75
N HIS A 60 -6.61 1.37 9.36
CA HIS A 60 -6.89 2.58 10.11
C HIS A 60 -7.65 3.63 9.30
N VAL A 61 -8.43 4.41 10.02
CA VAL A 61 -9.00 5.68 9.54
C VAL A 61 -8.52 6.80 10.46
N LEU A 62 -8.42 8.00 9.88
CA LEU A 62 -8.06 9.20 10.62
C LEU A 62 -9.34 9.83 11.17
N PRO A 63 -9.41 10.14 12.47
CA PRO A 63 -10.52 10.93 13.02
C PRO A 63 -10.34 12.41 12.66
N GLU A 64 -11.09 13.30 13.32
CA GLU A 64 -10.86 14.74 13.24
C GLU A 64 -9.39 15.10 13.54
N PHE A 65 -8.93 16.19 12.90
CA PHE A 65 -7.57 16.67 13.08
C PHE A 65 -7.22 16.83 14.55
N SER A 66 -6.05 16.32 14.92
CA SER A 66 -5.53 16.47 16.28
C SER A 66 -5.38 17.94 16.64
N GLN A 67 -5.84 18.30 17.83
CA GLN A 67 -5.64 19.64 18.40
C GLN A 67 -4.20 19.85 18.89
N GLU A 68 -3.46 18.75 19.09
CA GLU A 68 -2.08 18.74 19.56
C GLU A 68 -1.14 18.12 18.52
N PRO A 69 0.15 18.50 18.45
CA PRO A 69 1.11 17.87 17.55
C PRO A 69 1.26 16.36 17.77
N LEU A 70 1.18 15.59 16.68
CA LEU A 70 1.46 14.15 16.64
C LEU A 70 2.96 13.89 16.37
N ASP A 71 3.79 14.33 17.31
CA ASP A 71 5.25 14.33 17.22
C ASP A 71 5.94 13.00 17.62
N SER A 72 5.16 11.95 17.90
CA SER A 72 5.67 10.63 18.25
C SER A 72 4.84 9.51 17.67
N GLY A 73 5.46 8.35 17.46
CA GLY A 73 4.76 7.15 17.00
C GLY A 73 3.67 6.69 17.97
N GLU A 74 3.82 6.95 19.27
CA GLU A 74 2.80 6.63 20.26
C GLU A 74 1.58 7.55 20.16
N LYS A 75 1.80 8.88 20.07
CA LYS A 75 0.70 9.84 19.86
C LYS A 75 -0.05 9.52 18.58
N LEU A 76 0.67 9.22 17.50
CA LEU A 76 0.07 8.82 16.22
C LEU A 76 -0.79 7.55 16.37
N ARG A 77 -0.27 6.51 17.02
CA ARG A 77 -1.00 5.25 17.24
C ARG A 77 -2.26 5.43 18.10
N ASN A 78 -2.22 6.32 19.09
CA ASN A 78 -3.36 6.58 19.96
C ASN A 78 -4.43 7.44 19.27
N TRP A 79 -4.04 8.28 18.31
CA TRP A 79 -4.94 9.12 17.54
C TRP A 79 -5.69 8.35 16.44
N ILE A 80 -4.99 7.51 15.67
CA ILE A 80 -5.62 6.72 14.60
C ILE A 80 -6.60 5.69 15.14
N LYS A 81 -7.69 5.44 14.40
CA LYS A 81 -8.70 4.45 14.78
C LYS A 81 -8.50 3.19 13.97
N MET A 82 -8.23 2.08 14.66
CA MET A 82 -7.98 0.77 14.08
C MET A 82 -9.26 -0.06 14.01
N PHE A 83 -9.44 -0.78 12.91
CA PHE A 83 -10.58 -1.64 12.65
C PHE A 83 -10.13 -2.90 11.92
N GLU A 84 -10.91 -3.98 12.05
CA GLU A 84 -10.69 -5.23 11.33
C GLU A 84 -11.73 -5.41 10.22
N MET A 85 -11.28 -5.88 9.06
CA MET A 85 -12.13 -6.21 7.91
C MET A 85 -11.85 -7.66 7.52
N GLU A 86 -12.92 -8.40 7.23
CA GLU A 86 -12.81 -9.73 6.64
C GLU A 86 -12.73 -9.63 5.12
N SER A 87 -11.99 -10.55 4.51
CA SER A 87 -11.94 -10.72 3.06
C SER A 87 -13.35 -10.96 2.47
N PRO A 88 -13.64 -10.49 1.24
CA PRO A 88 -12.69 -9.85 0.33
C PRO A 88 -12.46 -8.35 0.62
N VAL A 89 -11.17 -7.97 0.67
CA VAL A 89 -10.74 -6.58 0.83
C VAL A 89 -9.98 -6.16 -0.42
N ILE A 90 -10.44 -5.08 -1.06
CA ILE A 90 -9.86 -4.54 -2.28
C ILE A 90 -9.02 -3.33 -1.89
N SER A 91 -7.74 -3.34 -2.25
CA SER A 91 -6.80 -2.27 -2.00
C SER A 91 -6.26 -1.69 -3.30
N VAL A 92 -6.16 -0.38 -3.38
CA VAL A 92 -5.61 0.37 -4.51
C VAL A 92 -4.47 1.24 -4.06
N GLY A 93 -3.40 1.30 -4.84
CA GLY A 93 -2.21 2.02 -4.38
C GLY A 93 -1.02 1.91 -5.29
N ILE A 94 0.12 2.28 -4.70
CA ILE A 94 1.42 2.36 -5.37
C ILE A 94 2.51 1.75 -4.51
N ALA A 95 3.54 1.24 -5.17
CA ALA A 95 4.82 0.90 -4.56
C ALA A 95 5.96 1.40 -5.45
N VAL A 96 7.02 1.91 -4.84
CA VAL A 96 8.21 2.46 -5.50
C VAL A 96 9.46 1.89 -4.85
N SER A 97 10.41 1.44 -5.67
CA SER A 97 11.65 0.79 -5.22
C SER A 97 12.48 1.64 -4.25
N HIS A 98 12.57 2.95 -4.46
CA HIS A 98 13.32 3.89 -3.62
C HIS A 98 12.83 5.33 -3.88
N ASP A 99 13.35 6.30 -3.12
CA ASP A 99 13.10 7.73 -3.34
C ASP A 99 14.19 8.29 -4.28
N PRO A 100 13.91 8.45 -5.60
CA PRO A 100 14.89 8.99 -6.51
C PRO A 100 15.01 10.50 -6.26
N HIS A 101 16.22 11.04 -6.33
CA HIS A 101 16.47 12.49 -6.25
C HIS A 101 15.92 13.21 -4.99
N HIS A 102 15.72 12.48 -3.87
CA HIS A 102 15.27 13.05 -2.60
C HIS A 102 13.92 13.82 -2.70
N LEU A 103 12.96 13.25 -3.41
CA LEU A 103 11.63 13.85 -3.62
C LEU A 103 10.70 13.71 -2.41
N GLY A 104 11.16 13.03 -1.35
CA GLY A 104 10.40 12.81 -0.12
C GLY A 104 9.18 11.93 -0.38
N LEU A 105 9.36 10.85 -1.16
CA LEU A 105 8.26 9.98 -1.56
C LEU A 105 7.80 9.07 -0.41
N ARG A 106 6.49 8.86 -0.34
CA ARG A 106 5.92 7.69 0.36
C ARG A 106 6.10 6.47 -0.55
N LEU A 107 7.00 5.58 -0.17
CA LEU A 107 7.45 4.46 -1.03
C LEU A 107 6.39 3.38 -1.26
N GLU A 108 5.40 3.28 -0.38
CA GLU A 108 4.28 2.37 -0.51
C GLU A 108 3.06 2.98 0.17
N HIS A 109 1.92 2.95 -0.51
CA HIS A 109 0.69 3.48 0.04
C HIS A 109 -0.52 2.85 -0.64
N PHE A 110 -1.24 2.04 0.12
CA PHE A 110 -2.47 1.37 -0.32
C PHE A 110 -3.63 1.72 0.61
N HIS A 111 -4.74 2.12 0.01
CA HIS A 111 -6.03 2.29 0.69
C HIS A 111 -6.97 1.19 0.24
N CYS A 112 -7.91 0.82 1.09
CA CYS A 112 -8.74 -0.34 0.91
C CYS A 112 -10.22 -0.07 1.18
N PHE A 113 -11.07 -0.91 0.62
CA PHE A 113 -12.50 -0.97 0.84
C PHE A 113 -12.97 -2.42 0.78
N ASN A 114 -14.08 -2.73 1.46
CA ASN A 114 -14.74 -4.04 1.32
C ASN A 114 -15.65 -4.07 0.10
N GLN A 115 -16.02 -5.27 -0.32
CA GLN A 115 -16.87 -5.49 -1.49
C GLN A 115 -18.21 -4.76 -1.43
N ASP A 116 -18.83 -4.72 -0.24
CA ASP A 116 -20.12 -4.03 -0.01
C ASP A 116 -19.98 -2.50 0.10
N GLN A 117 -18.75 -1.98 0.08
CA GLN A 117 -18.43 -0.55 0.18
C GLN A 117 -18.96 0.12 1.47
N THR A 118 -19.08 -0.65 2.54
CA THR A 118 -19.51 -0.18 3.86
C THR A 118 -18.34 0.16 4.77
N ASN A 119 -17.15 -0.40 4.51
CA ASN A 119 -15.93 -0.20 5.28
C ASN A 119 -14.76 0.16 4.35
N CYS A 120 -13.87 1.03 4.83
CA CYS A 120 -12.66 1.45 4.10
C CYS A 120 -11.57 1.96 5.05
N GLY A 121 -10.36 2.14 4.52
CA GLY A 121 -9.27 2.80 5.25
C GLY A 121 -7.89 2.52 4.67
N HIS A 122 -6.85 2.78 5.46
CA HIS A 122 -5.46 2.48 5.10
C HIS A 122 -5.07 1.09 5.62
N CYS A 123 -4.65 0.20 4.73
CA CYS A 123 -4.28 -1.17 5.09
C CYS A 123 -2.98 -1.20 5.90
N HIS A 124 -2.97 -1.93 7.02
CA HIS A 124 -1.82 -2.06 7.90
C HIS A 124 -1.12 -3.41 7.71
N PHE A 125 -1.77 -4.51 8.09
CA PHE A 125 -1.26 -5.87 7.94
C PHE A 125 -2.40 -6.89 8.14
N ASP A 126 -2.23 -8.09 7.61
CA ASP A 126 -3.16 -9.18 7.88
C ASP A 126 -2.94 -9.80 9.26
N THR A 127 -4.04 -10.24 9.87
CA THR A 127 -4.06 -10.75 11.24
C THR A 127 -4.16 -12.28 11.32
N HIS A 128 -4.22 -12.98 10.17
CA HIS A 128 -4.52 -14.42 10.10
C HIS A 128 -3.41 -15.30 9.49
N GLY A 129 -2.22 -14.76 9.25
CA GLY A 129 -1.01 -15.55 9.05
C GLY A 129 -1.05 -16.47 7.81
N PRO A 130 -0.79 -17.80 7.91
CA PRO A 130 -0.64 -18.68 6.74
C PRO A 130 -1.89 -18.87 5.87
N THR A 131 -3.09 -18.58 6.38
CA THR A 131 -4.35 -18.80 5.64
C THR A 131 -4.71 -17.64 4.71
N VAL A 132 -3.94 -16.55 4.75
CA VAL A 132 -4.20 -15.40 3.87
C VAL A 132 -3.80 -15.70 2.44
N SER A 133 -4.60 -15.20 1.51
CA SER A 133 -4.28 -15.21 0.08
C SER A 133 -4.56 -13.86 -0.55
N TYR A 134 -3.70 -13.50 -1.50
CA TYR A 134 -3.75 -12.25 -2.22
C TYR A 134 -3.68 -12.49 -3.72
N ARG A 135 -4.47 -11.70 -4.45
CA ARG A 135 -4.32 -11.52 -5.88
C ARG A 135 -4.07 -10.06 -6.21
N GLY A 136 -2.92 -9.77 -6.80
CA GLY A 136 -2.53 -8.42 -7.21
C GLY A 136 -2.46 -8.29 -8.73
N TYR A 137 -2.94 -7.17 -9.25
CA TYR A 137 -2.77 -6.78 -10.65
C TYR A 137 -2.08 -5.43 -10.72
N PHE A 138 -0.90 -5.38 -11.35
CA PHE A 138 -0.06 -4.19 -11.37
C PHE A 138 0.39 -3.82 -12.77
N SER A 139 0.51 -2.51 -12.99
CA SER A 139 1.17 -1.92 -14.15
C SER A 139 2.38 -1.09 -13.70
N ILE A 140 3.38 -1.03 -14.56
CA ILE A 140 4.59 -0.23 -14.32
C ILE A 140 4.29 1.23 -14.64
N ALA A 141 4.79 2.14 -13.80
CA ALA A 141 4.69 3.57 -14.05
C ALA A 141 5.80 4.03 -15.00
N GLU A 142 5.43 4.69 -16.10
CA GLU A 142 6.38 5.27 -17.06
C GLU A 142 6.91 6.64 -16.60
N HIS A 143 6.10 7.37 -15.82
CA HIS A 143 6.40 8.71 -15.35
C HIS A 143 6.13 8.85 -13.85
N LEU A 144 6.97 9.64 -13.19
CA LEU A 144 6.78 10.10 -11.83
C LEU A 144 6.59 11.61 -11.85
N LEU A 145 5.47 12.09 -11.31
CA LEU A 145 5.19 13.51 -11.15
C LEU A 145 5.12 13.85 -9.67
N ARG A 146 6.04 14.73 -9.21
CA ARG A 146 5.99 15.30 -7.86
C ARG A 146 5.30 16.66 -7.92
N ILE A 147 4.14 16.76 -7.27
CA ILE A 147 3.36 18.00 -7.14
C ILE A 147 3.46 18.45 -5.68
N ASP A 148 3.67 19.75 -5.45
CA ASP A 148 3.64 20.39 -4.13
C ASP A 148 4.46 19.63 -3.07
N GLN A 149 5.78 19.58 -3.26
CA GLN A 149 6.68 18.96 -2.29
C GLN A 149 6.74 19.82 -1.01
N PRO A 150 6.48 19.24 0.18
CA PRO A 150 6.63 19.95 1.44
C PRO A 150 8.03 20.57 1.57
N SER A 151 8.07 21.83 1.97
CA SER A 151 9.31 22.59 2.12
C SER A 151 10.04 22.32 3.44
N LYS A 152 9.40 21.58 4.37
CA LYS A 152 9.90 21.21 5.70
C LYS A 152 9.28 19.89 6.14
#